data_AF-A0A7S2Y9Z8-F1
#
_entry.id   AF-A0A7S2Y9Z8-F1
#
_cell.length_a   1.000
_cell.length_b   1.000
_cell.length_c   1.000
_cell.angle_alpha   90.00
_cell.angle_beta   90.00
_cell.angle_gamma   90.00
#
_symmetry.space_group_name_H-M   'P 1'
#
loop_
_entity.id
_entity.type
_entity.pdbx_description
1 polymer ?
#
loop_
_entity_poly.entity_id
_entity_poly.type
_entity_poly.pdbx_seq_one_letter_code
_entity_poly.pdbx_strand_id
1 'polypeptide(L)'
;MRQLIRGIFLVWALSQLAAPCHSFTHQRPGSLMGFANPVHPDVGAKRKRTCHGLSPIDCSFIVDTTSTTIALLPPILDHHPIDLLTNSINMQQTLDSSNLWTATASSNIPSWLNIDSDTAEAWAGPFFGGSLLPYLAFLYFLSVPENETPKGVTVGFTALLLFVFLTIPAAIAAKLLYGVSLADSDWLHGSAESLLTMTNLVTVVAFRQALQAKEQSTAPPQSAISYAPMTWLVVGLTTLVAATALVPALSDPQVHTLYLGGFLDLPLSSGSGSGTLLEAWGAHPEPANALSVPTWIIHVSSLVEFLVAMGFCWRWGDIVGNPKWKGLTWGLLPLHSSGITACTYHLFYNHIPILVPLQALLT
;
A
#
# COMPACT_ATOMS: atom_id res chain seq x y z
N MET A 1 5.72 29.68 3.29
CA MET A 1 6.88 28.77 3.48
C MET A 1 7.33 28.67 4.94
N ARG A 2 7.86 29.74 5.59
CA ARG A 2 8.29 29.67 7.01
C ARG A 2 7.18 29.23 7.99
N GLN A 3 5.93 29.64 7.77
CA GLN A 3 4.79 29.22 8.61
C GLN A 3 4.31 27.80 8.30
N LEU A 4 4.37 27.37 7.04
CA LEU A 4 4.03 26.00 6.62
C LEU A 4 5.06 24.99 7.14
N ILE A 5 6.35 25.33 7.04
CA ILE A 5 7.47 24.54 7.59
C ILE A 5 7.34 24.43 9.11
N ARG A 6 6.98 25.51 9.81
CA ARG A 6 6.74 25.49 11.26
C ARG A 6 5.56 24.59 11.66
N GLY A 7 4.46 24.63 10.90
CA GLY A 7 3.30 23.76 11.12
C GLY A 7 3.64 22.28 10.93
N ILE A 8 4.38 21.95 9.87
CA ILE A 8 4.80 20.58 9.56
C ILE A 8 5.82 20.07 10.59
N PHE A 9 6.79 20.89 11.01
CA PHE A 9 7.75 20.52 12.06
C PHE A 9 7.07 20.24 13.40
N LEU A 10 6.03 21.01 13.74
CA LEU A 10 5.29 20.81 14.99
C LEU A 10 4.53 19.49 14.96
N VAL A 11 3.87 19.16 13.84
CA VAL A 11 3.13 17.89 13.71
C VAL A 11 4.08 16.69 13.63
N TRP A 12 5.20 16.80 12.91
CA TRP A 12 6.24 15.77 12.89
C TRP A 12 6.85 15.54 14.28
N ALA A 13 7.15 16.62 15.02
CA ALA A 13 7.63 16.49 16.39
C ALA A 13 6.59 15.83 17.32
N LEU A 14 5.29 16.11 17.10
CA LEU A 14 4.19 15.48 17.84
C LEU A 14 3.98 14.02 17.45
N SER A 15 4.21 13.62 16.19
CA SER A 15 4.11 12.21 15.78
C SER A 15 5.24 11.37 16.35
N GLN A 16 6.45 11.92 16.50
CA GLN A 16 7.56 11.25 17.19
C GLN A 16 7.30 11.05 18.68
N LEU A 17 6.46 11.89 19.29
CA LEU A 17 6.02 11.75 20.69
C LEU A 17 4.88 10.73 20.87
N ALA A 18 4.23 10.31 19.79
CA ALA A 18 3.14 9.33 19.80
C ALA A 18 3.61 7.88 19.60
N ALA A 19 4.91 7.63 19.43
CA ALA A 19 5.45 6.28 19.41
C ALA A 19 5.18 5.57 20.76
N PRO A 20 4.51 4.40 20.78
CA PRO A 20 4.21 3.72 22.04
C PRO A 20 5.51 3.35 22.74
N CYS A 21 5.63 3.84 23.97
CA CYS A 21 6.71 3.53 24.88
C CYS A 21 6.69 2.01 25.15
N HIS A 22 7.48 1.23 24.39
CA HIS A 22 7.68 -0.18 24.68
C HIS A 22 8.28 -0.29 26.08
N SER A 23 7.46 -0.73 27.04
CA SER A 23 7.89 -1.07 28.38
C SER A 23 8.82 -2.27 28.28
N PHE A 24 10.13 -2.02 28.40
CA PHE A 24 11.14 -3.07 28.60
C PHE A 24 10.87 -3.74 29.96
N THR A 25 10.07 -4.79 29.99
CA THR A 25 10.07 -5.73 31.11
C THR A 25 11.32 -6.59 31.01
N HIS A 26 12.33 -6.26 31.81
CA HIS A 26 13.48 -7.12 32.09
C HIS A 26 13.01 -8.48 32.65
N GLN A 27 12.98 -9.53 31.82
CA GLN A 27 13.03 -10.89 32.33
C GLN A 27 14.49 -11.24 32.65
N ARG A 28 14.78 -11.48 33.93
CA ARG A 28 16.05 -12.07 34.38
C ARG A 28 16.04 -13.58 34.08
N PRO A 29 17.19 -14.17 33.69
CA PRO A 29 17.28 -15.61 33.47
C PRO A 29 17.34 -16.35 34.81
N GLY A 30 16.31 -17.16 35.08
CA GLY A 30 16.26 -18.09 36.21
C GLY A 30 16.91 -19.42 35.86
N SER A 31 17.94 -19.76 36.64
CA SER A 31 18.78 -20.96 36.56
C SER A 31 18.00 -22.28 36.66
N LEU A 32 18.40 -23.24 35.83
CA LEU A 32 18.21 -24.68 36.01
C LEU A 32 18.69 -25.13 37.41
N MET A 33 17.88 -25.92 38.11
CA MET A 33 18.29 -27.08 38.92
C MET A 33 17.09 -27.78 39.60
N GLY A 34 17.05 -29.11 39.50
CA GLY A 34 16.80 -29.96 40.68
C GLY A 34 15.38 -30.49 40.94
N PHE A 35 15.09 -31.67 40.38
CA PHE A 35 14.55 -32.88 41.03
C PHE A 35 13.50 -32.83 42.17
N ALA A 36 12.59 -33.81 42.04
CA ALA A 36 11.93 -34.64 43.06
C ALA A 36 10.49 -34.27 43.49
N ASN A 37 9.59 -35.13 43.03
CA ASN A 37 8.30 -35.44 43.66
C ASN A 37 8.55 -36.34 44.89
N PRO A 38 7.71 -36.30 45.95
CA PRO A 38 6.89 -37.49 46.17
C PRO A 38 5.47 -37.28 46.74
N VAL A 39 4.70 -38.32 46.47
CA VAL A 39 3.35 -38.77 46.86
C VAL A 39 3.06 -38.78 48.37
N HIS A 40 1.80 -38.46 48.79
CA HIS A 40 0.80 -39.25 49.57
C HIS A 40 -0.16 -38.40 50.47
N PRO A 41 -1.28 -38.93 51.04
CA PRO A 41 -2.64 -38.43 50.76
C PRO A 41 -3.47 -38.02 52.02
N ASP A 42 -4.76 -37.75 51.77
CA ASP A 42 -5.96 -38.07 52.58
C ASP A 42 -6.73 -36.99 53.40
N VAL A 43 -8.04 -36.95 53.08
CA VAL A 43 -9.25 -36.81 53.93
C VAL A 43 -9.68 -35.42 54.46
N GLY A 44 -10.96 -35.06 54.18
CA GLY A 44 -11.78 -34.32 55.16
C GLY A 44 -12.89 -33.35 54.70
N ALA A 45 -13.97 -33.88 54.12
CA ALA A 45 -15.39 -33.46 54.16
C ALA A 45 -15.84 -32.04 54.63
N LYS A 46 -16.79 -31.41 53.89
CA LYS A 46 -18.20 -31.08 54.34
C LYS A 46 -19.05 -30.27 53.31
N ARG A 47 -20.01 -30.97 52.68
CA ARG A 47 -21.48 -30.73 52.59
C ARG A 47 -22.07 -29.29 52.41
N LYS A 48 -22.82 -29.05 51.30
CA LYS A 48 -24.31 -28.86 51.25
C LYS A 48 -24.90 -28.42 49.88
N ARG A 49 -25.93 -29.18 49.44
CA ARG A 49 -27.15 -28.89 48.63
C ARG A 49 -26.99 -28.41 47.16
N THR A 50 -27.34 -29.15 46.10
CA THR A 50 -28.61 -29.76 45.57
C THR A 50 -29.76 -28.81 45.24
N CYS A 51 -30.05 -28.68 43.93
CA CYS A 51 -31.39 -28.65 43.34
C CYS A 51 -31.40 -29.59 42.10
N HIS A 52 -32.23 -30.63 42.15
CA HIS A 52 -32.76 -31.38 40.99
C HIS A 52 -33.63 -30.42 40.14
N GLY A 53 -33.82 -30.52 38.83
CA GLY A 53 -33.90 -31.67 37.93
C GLY A 53 -35.30 -31.68 37.29
N LEU A 54 -35.41 -31.83 35.97
CA LEU A 54 -36.46 -32.56 35.23
C LEU A 54 -36.17 -32.51 33.71
N SER A 55 -36.52 -33.62 33.05
CA SER A 55 -35.86 -34.24 31.89
C SER A 55 -36.80 -34.29 30.64
N PRO A 56 -36.39 -34.92 29.50
CA PRO A 56 -36.96 -34.73 28.17
C PRO A 56 -38.06 -35.75 27.80
N ILE A 57 -38.79 -35.51 26.70
CA ILE A 57 -39.74 -36.47 26.09
C ILE A 57 -39.49 -36.55 24.57
N ASP A 58 -39.19 -37.77 24.12
CA ASP A 58 -39.22 -38.27 22.74
C ASP A 58 -40.65 -38.41 22.20
N CYS A 59 -40.83 -38.34 20.88
CA CYS A 59 -41.87 -39.13 20.18
C CYS A 59 -41.56 -39.29 18.68
N SER A 60 -41.24 -40.53 18.30
CA SER A 60 -41.16 -41.06 16.94
C SER A 60 -42.54 -41.46 16.41
N PHE A 61 -42.78 -41.41 15.09
CA PHE A 61 -43.83 -42.20 14.42
C PHE A 61 -43.41 -42.59 12.98
N ILE A 62 -43.71 -43.84 12.62
CA ILE A 62 -43.48 -44.51 11.32
C ILE A 62 -44.87 -44.85 10.71
N VAL A 63 -44.98 -44.93 9.37
CA VAL A 63 -45.64 -45.99 8.54
C VAL A 63 -46.22 -45.42 7.22
N ASP A 64 -45.45 -45.64 6.14
CA ASP A 64 -45.72 -46.35 4.86
C ASP A 64 -47.13 -46.49 4.22
N THR A 65 -47.22 -46.34 2.87
CA THR A 65 -47.70 -47.37 1.89
C THR A 65 -48.00 -46.87 0.43
N THR A 66 -47.25 -47.43 -0.54
CA THR A 66 -47.62 -48.10 -1.83
C THR A 66 -48.02 -47.41 -3.17
N SER A 67 -47.33 -47.90 -4.24
CA SER A 67 -47.67 -48.15 -5.68
C SER A 67 -47.79 -46.98 -6.68
N THR A 68 -47.10 -46.94 -7.84
CA THR A 68 -47.12 -47.92 -8.96
C THR A 68 -45.94 -47.74 -9.95
N THR A 69 -45.43 -48.85 -10.48
CA THR A 69 -44.37 -49.04 -11.49
C THR A 69 -44.74 -48.60 -12.93
N ILE A 70 -43.84 -47.91 -13.67
CA ILE A 70 -43.49 -48.20 -15.09
C ILE A 70 -42.01 -47.82 -15.31
N ALA A 71 -41.25 -48.80 -15.80
CA ALA A 71 -39.84 -48.70 -16.15
C ALA A 71 -39.62 -47.99 -17.49
N LEU A 72 -38.67 -47.05 -17.54
CA LEU A 72 -37.92 -46.71 -18.75
C LEU A 72 -36.43 -46.62 -18.36
N LEU A 73 -35.63 -47.51 -18.98
CA LEU A 73 -34.18 -47.51 -18.93
C LEU A 73 -33.61 -46.12 -19.31
N PRO A 74 -32.59 -45.61 -18.60
CA PRO A 74 -31.70 -44.60 -19.18
C PRO A 74 -30.68 -45.26 -20.12
N PRO A 75 -30.26 -44.59 -21.22
CA PRO A 75 -29.07 -45.02 -21.93
C PRO A 75 -27.85 -44.81 -21.03
N ILE A 76 -27.05 -45.86 -20.94
CA ILE A 76 -25.73 -45.90 -20.33
C ILE A 76 -24.87 -44.77 -20.93
N LEU A 77 -24.42 -43.86 -20.06
CA LEU A 77 -23.24 -43.04 -20.30
C LEU A 77 -22.52 -42.93 -18.95
N ASP A 78 -21.41 -43.66 -18.88
CA ASP A 78 -20.52 -43.76 -17.73
C ASP A 78 -20.00 -42.37 -17.34
N HIS A 79 -20.48 -41.81 -16.22
CA HIS A 79 -19.79 -40.72 -15.54
C HIS A 79 -19.05 -41.30 -14.34
N HIS A 80 -17.76 -41.51 -14.55
CA HIS A 80 -16.79 -41.85 -13.52
C HIS A 80 -16.80 -40.80 -12.38
N PRO A 81 -16.52 -41.20 -11.12
CA PRO A 81 -16.33 -40.29 -9.98
C PRO A 81 -15.03 -39.48 -10.05
N ILE A 82 -14.45 -39.31 -11.25
CA ILE A 82 -13.18 -38.64 -11.47
C ILE A 82 -13.37 -37.11 -11.44
N ASP A 83 -14.50 -36.58 -11.91
CA ASP A 83 -14.68 -35.13 -12.13
C ASP A 83 -14.68 -34.26 -10.85
N LEU A 84 -15.09 -34.80 -9.70
CA LEU A 84 -15.01 -34.07 -8.42
C LEU A 84 -13.58 -34.08 -7.84
N LEU A 85 -12.82 -35.14 -8.09
CA LEU A 85 -11.42 -35.26 -7.67
C LEU A 85 -10.49 -34.46 -8.60
N THR A 86 -10.67 -34.52 -9.92
CA THR A 86 -9.89 -33.71 -10.87
C THR A 86 -10.12 -32.21 -10.68
N ASN A 87 -11.33 -31.78 -10.33
CA ASN A 87 -11.55 -30.35 -10.04
C ASN A 87 -10.86 -29.90 -8.74
N SER A 88 -10.82 -30.74 -7.70
CA SER A 88 -10.06 -30.44 -6.48
C SER A 88 -8.53 -30.48 -6.68
N ILE A 89 -8.04 -31.43 -7.48
CA ILE A 89 -6.62 -31.59 -7.81
C ILE A 89 -6.14 -30.46 -8.73
N ASN A 90 -6.93 -30.06 -9.74
CA ASN A 90 -6.61 -28.94 -10.61
C ASN A 90 -6.65 -27.61 -9.86
N MET A 91 -7.61 -27.43 -8.93
CA MET A 91 -7.67 -26.22 -8.11
C MET A 91 -6.47 -26.13 -7.17
N GLN A 92 -6.07 -27.24 -6.53
CA GLN A 92 -4.86 -27.31 -5.70
C GLN A 92 -3.59 -27.08 -6.53
N GLN A 93 -3.44 -27.71 -7.71
CA GLN A 93 -2.28 -27.52 -8.59
C GLN A 93 -2.18 -26.11 -9.20
N THR A 94 -3.31 -25.44 -9.42
CA THR A 94 -3.33 -24.05 -9.94
C THR A 94 -3.06 -23.03 -8.82
N LEU A 95 -3.46 -23.33 -7.59
CA LEU A 95 -3.02 -22.61 -6.39
C LEU A 95 -1.53 -22.81 -6.12
N ASP A 96 -0.97 -24.00 -6.41
CA ASP A 96 0.45 -24.28 -6.21
C ASP A 96 1.34 -23.60 -7.27
N SER A 97 0.87 -23.39 -8.50
CA SER A 97 1.67 -22.83 -9.61
C SER A 97 1.76 -21.29 -9.61
N SER A 98 0.69 -20.60 -9.19
CA SER A 98 0.70 -19.15 -8.95
C SER A 98 1.58 -18.78 -7.75
N ASN A 99 1.56 -19.61 -6.70
CA ASN A 99 2.51 -19.53 -5.61
C ASN A 99 3.92 -19.95 -6.02
N LEU A 100 4.12 -20.68 -7.12
CA LEU A 100 5.45 -21.18 -7.48
C LEU A 100 6.41 -20.08 -7.92
N TRP A 101 5.97 -19.06 -8.67
CA TRP A 101 6.85 -17.96 -9.09
C TRP A 101 7.19 -17.01 -7.94
N THR A 102 6.21 -16.63 -7.13
CA THR A 102 6.38 -15.80 -5.92
C THR A 102 7.16 -16.55 -4.84
N ALA A 103 6.86 -17.83 -4.62
CA ALA A 103 7.62 -18.70 -3.73
C ALA A 103 9.05 -18.89 -4.24
N THR A 104 9.29 -19.09 -5.55
CA THR A 104 10.65 -19.25 -6.10
C THR A 104 11.46 -17.94 -6.04
N ALA A 105 10.82 -16.78 -6.24
CA ALA A 105 11.46 -15.48 -6.08
C ALA A 105 11.82 -15.20 -4.61
N SER A 106 10.94 -15.55 -3.68
CA SER A 106 11.16 -15.41 -2.23
C SER A 106 12.10 -16.47 -1.64
N SER A 107 12.12 -17.70 -2.16
CA SER A 107 12.89 -18.83 -1.61
C SER A 107 14.39 -18.75 -1.91
N ASN A 108 14.78 -17.89 -2.85
CA ASN A 108 16.18 -17.62 -3.18
C ASN A 108 16.71 -16.31 -2.57
N ILE A 109 15.91 -15.62 -1.76
CA ILE A 109 16.37 -14.47 -0.99
C ILE A 109 17.28 -15.01 0.12
N PRO A 110 18.55 -14.58 0.20
CA PRO A 110 19.44 -14.97 1.28
C PRO A 110 18.76 -14.74 2.64
N SER A 111 18.93 -15.66 3.59
CA SER A 111 18.22 -15.62 4.88
C SER A 111 18.40 -14.32 5.68
N TRP A 112 19.47 -13.56 5.42
CA TRP A 112 19.73 -12.26 6.02
C TRP A 112 18.96 -11.08 5.38
N LEU A 113 18.33 -11.29 4.21
CA LEU A 113 17.40 -10.35 3.56
C LEU A 113 15.92 -10.73 3.76
N ASN A 114 15.66 -11.92 4.29
CA ASN A 114 14.32 -12.41 4.55
C ASN A 114 13.85 -11.93 5.94
N ILE A 115 13.34 -10.70 5.98
CA ILE A 115 12.75 -10.09 7.17
C ILE A 115 11.21 -10.12 7.08
N ASP A 116 10.53 -10.18 8.21
CA ASP A 116 9.07 -10.08 8.26
C ASP A 116 8.58 -8.64 8.01
N SER A 117 7.29 -8.51 7.69
CA SER A 117 6.68 -7.22 7.36
C SER A 117 6.71 -6.22 8.52
N ASP A 118 6.51 -6.66 9.76
CA ASP A 118 6.53 -5.76 10.92
C ASP A 118 7.94 -5.21 11.16
N THR A 119 8.96 -6.05 11.03
CA THR A 119 10.37 -5.63 11.09
C THR A 119 10.72 -4.65 9.96
N ALA A 120 10.27 -4.91 8.73
CA ALA A 120 10.49 -4.04 7.59
C ALA A 120 9.90 -2.64 7.79
N GLU A 121 8.64 -2.57 8.25
CA GLU A 121 7.95 -1.32 8.59
C GLU A 121 8.65 -0.57 9.72
N ALA A 122 9.11 -1.29 10.76
CA ALA A 122 9.84 -0.71 11.89
C ALA A 122 11.17 -0.08 11.45
N TRP A 123 11.82 -0.58 10.40
CA TRP A 123 13.04 0.01 9.83
C TRP A 123 12.73 1.17 8.88
N ALA A 124 11.65 1.07 8.12
CA ALA A 124 11.25 2.09 7.15
C ALA A 124 10.86 3.41 7.83
N GLY A 125 10.11 3.36 8.94
CA GLY A 125 9.66 4.55 9.67
C GLY A 125 10.77 5.55 10.01
N PRO A 126 11.87 5.12 10.68
CA PRO A 126 13.02 5.98 10.94
C PRO A 126 13.72 6.51 9.68
N PHE A 127 13.82 5.73 8.60
CA PHE A 127 14.42 6.19 7.35
C PHE A 127 13.57 7.29 6.69
N PHE A 128 12.25 7.12 6.60
CA PHE A 128 11.33 8.18 6.14
C PHE A 128 11.37 9.41 7.05
N GLY A 129 11.41 9.22 8.37
CA GLY A 129 11.53 10.34 9.31
C GLY A 129 12.85 11.09 9.15
N GLY A 130 13.94 10.36 8.87
CA GLY A 130 15.27 10.91 8.64
C GLY A 130 15.40 11.66 7.31
N SER A 131 14.74 11.19 6.24
CA SER A 131 14.80 11.81 4.91
C SER A 131 14.15 13.19 4.84
N LEU A 132 13.31 13.54 5.82
CA LEU A 132 12.76 14.89 5.95
C LEU A 132 13.87 15.97 6.06
N LEU A 133 14.96 15.70 6.78
CA LEU A 133 16.05 16.67 6.95
C LEU A 133 16.73 17.04 5.62
N PRO A 134 17.29 16.09 4.84
CA PRO A 134 17.87 16.42 3.54
C PRO A 134 16.82 17.03 2.58
N TYR A 135 15.56 16.61 2.66
CA TYR A 135 14.50 17.20 1.83
C TYR A 135 14.22 18.68 2.16
N LEU A 136 14.17 19.04 3.43
CA LEU A 136 14.02 20.43 3.85
C LEU A 136 15.25 21.28 3.51
N ALA A 137 16.45 20.71 3.61
CA ALA A 137 17.67 21.36 3.13
C ALA A 137 17.59 21.60 1.61
N PHE A 138 17.13 20.63 0.84
CA PHE A 138 16.87 20.76 -0.59
C PHE A 138 15.89 21.92 -0.88
N LEU A 139 14.73 21.98 -0.21
CA LEU A 139 13.77 23.08 -0.39
C LEU A 139 14.35 24.44 0.00
N TYR A 140 15.17 24.49 1.05
CA TYR A 140 15.88 25.70 1.44
C TYR A 140 16.80 26.17 0.32
N PHE A 141 17.67 25.31 -0.19
CA PHE A 141 18.57 25.65 -1.30
C PHE A 141 17.80 26.00 -2.57
N LEU A 142 16.69 25.33 -2.85
CA LEU A 142 15.83 25.66 -3.98
C LEU A 142 15.23 27.08 -3.89
N SER A 143 15.09 27.61 -2.66
CA SER A 143 14.56 28.98 -2.44
C SER A 143 15.61 30.09 -2.52
N VAL A 144 16.89 29.73 -2.64
CA VAL A 144 18.03 30.66 -2.75
C VAL A 144 17.95 31.43 -4.08
N PRO A 145 17.89 32.78 -4.08
CA PRO A 145 17.69 33.58 -5.30
C PRO A 145 18.68 33.30 -6.43
N GLU A 146 19.92 32.97 -6.09
CA GLU A 146 21.03 32.67 -6.99
C GLU A 146 20.79 31.40 -7.84
N ASN A 147 19.84 30.55 -7.46
CA ASN A 147 19.48 29.37 -8.22
C ASN A 147 18.46 29.64 -9.33
N GLU A 148 17.90 30.86 -9.41
CA GLU A 148 16.90 31.25 -10.40
C GLU A 148 15.71 30.28 -10.48
N THR A 149 15.31 29.65 -9.38
CA THR A 149 14.22 28.68 -9.42
C THR A 149 12.87 29.38 -9.67
N PRO A 150 12.07 28.93 -10.67
CA PRO A 150 10.72 29.42 -10.87
C PRO A 150 9.87 29.18 -9.62
N LYS A 151 9.10 30.18 -9.17
CA LYS A 151 8.34 30.08 -7.92
C LYS A 151 7.37 28.90 -7.90
N GLY A 152 6.74 28.62 -9.04
CA GLY A 152 5.86 27.47 -9.21
C GLY A 152 6.55 26.11 -9.05
N VAL A 153 7.82 25.99 -9.44
CA VAL A 153 8.62 24.77 -9.23
C VAL A 153 8.85 24.55 -7.75
N THR A 154 9.15 25.61 -6.99
CA THR A 154 9.23 25.53 -5.53
C THR A 154 7.91 25.07 -4.92
N VAL A 155 6.75 25.50 -5.44
CA VAL A 155 5.44 25.01 -4.98
C VAL A 155 5.29 23.51 -5.26
N GLY A 156 5.62 23.07 -6.47
CA GLY A 156 5.57 21.66 -6.86
C GLY A 156 6.38 20.77 -5.90
N PHE A 157 7.66 21.06 -5.70
CA PHE A 157 8.45 20.32 -4.71
C PHE A 157 7.89 20.45 -3.29
N THR A 158 7.46 21.64 -2.86
CA THR A 158 6.87 21.79 -1.51
C THR A 158 5.59 20.95 -1.32
N ALA A 159 4.84 20.65 -2.39
CA ALA A 159 3.64 19.82 -2.32
C ALA A 159 3.96 18.37 -1.90
N LEU A 160 5.19 17.89 -2.05
CA LEU A 160 5.59 16.58 -1.52
C LEU A 160 5.47 16.51 0.01
N LEU A 161 5.70 17.63 0.71
CA LEU A 161 5.48 17.68 2.16
C LEU A 161 4.00 17.51 2.53
N LEU A 162 3.09 17.98 1.65
CA LEU A 162 1.66 17.78 1.82
C LEU A 162 1.30 16.30 1.61
N PHE A 163 1.91 15.63 0.63
CA PHE A 163 1.81 14.18 0.47
C PHE A 163 2.20 13.46 1.76
N VAL A 164 3.41 13.68 2.29
CA VAL A 164 3.87 13.05 3.55
C VAL A 164 2.92 13.34 4.71
N PHE A 165 2.44 14.58 4.83
CA PHE A 165 1.53 14.96 5.89
C PHE A 165 0.17 14.23 5.82
N LEU A 166 -0.36 14.01 4.62
CA LEU A 166 -1.65 13.36 4.41
C LEU A 166 -1.56 11.83 4.37
N THR A 167 -0.40 11.25 4.05
CA THR A 167 -0.22 9.79 4.07
C THR A 167 -0.04 9.24 5.48
N ILE A 168 0.45 10.03 6.44
CA ILE A 168 0.50 9.63 7.86
C ILE A 168 -0.90 9.24 8.40
N PRO A 169 -1.94 10.09 8.33
CA PRO A 169 -3.26 9.70 8.80
C PRO A 169 -3.89 8.58 7.97
N ALA A 170 -3.59 8.48 6.67
CA ALA A 170 -4.03 7.35 5.85
C ALA A 170 -3.41 6.04 6.33
N ALA A 171 -2.12 6.02 6.64
CA ALA A 171 -1.43 4.85 7.18
C ALA A 171 -1.95 4.46 8.58
N ILE A 172 -2.23 5.45 9.43
CA ILE A 172 -2.87 5.22 10.73
C ILE A 172 -4.28 4.64 10.52
N ALA A 173 -5.07 5.16 9.57
CA ALA A 173 -6.39 4.63 9.27
C ALA A 173 -6.33 3.17 8.78
N ALA A 174 -5.40 2.84 7.88
CA ALA A 174 -5.21 1.46 7.41
C ALA A 174 -4.89 0.50 8.59
N LYS A 175 -4.00 0.91 9.49
CA LYS A 175 -3.64 0.11 10.68
C LYS A 175 -4.79 -0.02 11.68
N LEU A 176 -5.52 1.06 11.97
CA LEU A 176 -6.59 1.06 12.98
C LEU A 176 -7.88 0.40 12.49
N LEU A 177 -8.25 0.57 11.21
CA LEU A 177 -9.50 0.06 10.65
C LEU A 177 -9.35 -1.39 10.15
N TYR A 178 -8.19 -1.75 9.61
CA TYR A 178 -8.01 -3.02 8.92
C TYR A 178 -6.86 -3.88 9.45
N GLY A 179 -5.99 -3.34 10.32
CA GLY A 179 -4.83 -4.06 10.84
C GLY A 179 -3.72 -4.30 9.81
N VAL A 180 -3.79 -3.68 8.64
CA VAL A 180 -2.82 -3.87 7.53
C VAL A 180 -1.94 -2.65 7.31
N SER A 181 -0.89 -2.79 6.50
CA SER A 181 -0.11 -1.64 6.03
C SER A 181 -0.94 -0.77 5.09
N LEU A 182 -0.53 0.49 4.88
CA LEU A 182 -1.19 1.36 3.90
C LEU A 182 -1.15 0.72 2.49
N ALA A 183 -0.03 0.08 2.15
CA ALA A 183 0.23 -0.58 0.87
C ALA A 183 -0.71 -1.77 0.57
N ASP A 184 -1.37 -2.31 1.58
CA ASP A 184 -2.34 -3.42 1.43
C ASP A 184 -3.80 -2.93 1.35
N SER A 185 -4.06 -1.64 1.55
CA SER A 185 -5.41 -1.06 1.47
C SER A 185 -5.56 -0.23 0.20
N ASP A 186 -5.99 -0.86 -0.90
CA ASP A 186 -5.91 -0.27 -2.25
C ASP A 186 -6.59 1.09 -2.38
N TRP A 187 -7.81 1.28 -1.85
CA TRP A 187 -8.48 2.59 -1.93
C TRP A 187 -7.76 3.71 -1.15
N LEU A 188 -7.17 3.41 0.00
CA LEU A 188 -6.37 4.37 0.77
C LEU A 188 -5.01 4.60 0.10
N HIS A 189 -4.38 3.53 -0.39
CA HIS A 189 -3.09 3.54 -1.07
C HIS A 189 -3.15 4.33 -2.37
N GLY A 190 -4.08 4.00 -3.27
CA GLY A 190 -4.28 4.69 -4.54
C GLY A 190 -4.63 6.17 -4.35
N SER A 191 -5.41 6.50 -3.31
CA SER A 191 -5.68 7.90 -2.95
C SER A 191 -4.41 8.61 -2.47
N ALA A 192 -3.62 7.98 -1.61
CA ALA A 192 -2.35 8.52 -1.10
C ALA A 192 -1.34 8.75 -2.23
N GLU A 193 -1.12 7.76 -3.09
CA GLU A 193 -0.17 7.82 -4.21
C GLU A 193 -0.60 8.84 -5.27
N SER A 194 -1.90 9.11 -5.43
CA SER A 194 -2.36 10.17 -6.33
C SER A 194 -1.88 11.58 -5.94
N LEU A 195 -1.56 11.82 -4.66
CA LEU A 195 -0.93 13.06 -4.20
C LEU A 195 0.52 13.18 -4.71
N LEU A 196 1.21 12.05 -4.89
CA LEU A 196 2.56 12.02 -5.45
C LEU A 196 2.51 12.35 -6.94
N THR A 197 1.61 11.73 -7.70
CA THR A 197 1.30 12.11 -9.10
C THR A 197 0.96 13.60 -9.22
N MET A 198 0.07 14.11 -8.36
CA MET A 198 -0.25 15.54 -8.32
C MET A 198 1.01 16.41 -8.14
N THR A 199 1.87 16.05 -7.19
CA THR A 199 3.10 16.77 -6.88
C THR A 199 4.03 16.83 -8.11
N ASN A 200 4.19 15.71 -8.81
CA ASN A 200 5.00 15.62 -10.01
C ASN A 200 4.40 16.46 -11.15
N LEU A 201 3.10 16.36 -11.40
CA LEU A 201 2.41 17.13 -12.43
C LEU A 201 2.51 18.64 -12.21
N VAL A 202 2.32 19.13 -10.98
CA VAL A 202 2.49 20.56 -10.65
C VAL A 202 3.92 21.00 -10.94
N THR A 203 4.91 20.17 -10.58
CA THR A 203 6.33 20.44 -10.84
C THR A 203 6.63 20.49 -12.34
N VAL A 204 6.16 19.51 -13.11
CA VAL A 204 6.30 19.43 -14.57
C VAL A 204 5.67 20.64 -15.25
N VAL A 205 4.43 21.00 -14.88
CA VAL A 205 3.72 22.15 -15.47
C VAL A 205 4.46 23.45 -15.16
N ALA A 206 4.91 23.65 -13.93
CA ALA A 206 5.65 24.85 -13.54
C ALA A 206 6.98 24.98 -14.30
N PHE A 207 7.74 23.89 -14.41
CA PHE A 207 8.96 23.86 -15.22
C PHE A 207 8.67 24.14 -16.68
N ARG A 208 7.67 23.48 -17.28
CA ARG A 208 7.31 23.65 -18.69
C ARG A 208 7.00 25.10 -19.01
N GLN A 209 6.18 25.74 -18.18
CA GLN A 209 5.79 27.15 -18.35
C GLN A 209 7.00 28.08 -18.24
N ALA A 210 7.89 27.85 -17.27
CA ALA A 210 9.08 28.67 -17.11
C ALA A 210 10.11 28.48 -18.24
N LEU A 211 10.37 27.23 -18.63
CA LEU A 211 11.27 26.87 -19.73
C LEU A 211 10.80 27.49 -21.04
N GLN A 212 9.53 27.30 -21.38
CA GLN A 212 8.94 27.85 -22.61
C GLN A 212 9.12 29.37 -22.69
N ALA A 213 8.92 30.09 -21.58
CA ALA A 213 9.07 31.53 -21.57
C ALA A 213 10.53 31.99 -21.79
N LYS A 214 11.49 31.34 -21.14
CA LYS A 214 12.93 31.62 -21.34
C LYS A 214 13.39 31.27 -22.76
N GLU A 215 13.01 30.09 -23.28
CA GLU A 215 13.37 29.64 -24.63
C GLU A 215 12.84 30.57 -25.72
N GLN A 216 11.62 31.07 -25.55
CA GLN A 216 10.97 31.99 -26.49
C GLN A 216 11.33 33.46 -26.22
N SER A 217 12.14 33.75 -25.21
CA SER A 217 12.46 35.12 -24.75
C SER A 217 11.21 35.99 -24.53
N THR A 218 10.15 35.37 -24.00
CA THR A 218 8.87 36.05 -23.69
C THR A 218 8.81 36.45 -22.22
N ALA A 219 7.83 37.29 -21.87
CA ALA A 219 7.59 37.68 -20.48
C ALA A 219 7.33 36.44 -19.61
N PRO A 220 7.88 36.37 -18.38
CA PRO A 220 7.71 35.20 -17.54
C PRO A 220 6.24 35.03 -17.12
N PRO A 221 5.70 33.80 -17.15
CA PRO A 221 4.32 33.55 -16.74
C PRO A 221 4.17 33.81 -15.23
N GLN A 222 2.94 34.05 -14.79
CA GLN A 222 2.64 34.29 -13.36
C GLN A 222 3.12 33.15 -12.46
N SER A 223 3.12 31.91 -12.95
CA SER A 223 3.64 30.73 -12.25
C SER A 223 5.16 30.73 -12.04
N ALA A 224 5.92 31.46 -12.85
CA ALA A 224 7.36 31.57 -12.67
C ALA A 224 7.73 32.62 -11.62
N ILE A 225 6.91 33.67 -11.46
CA ILE A 225 7.21 34.83 -10.59
C ILE A 225 6.43 34.85 -9.28
N SER A 226 5.29 34.14 -9.20
CA SER A 226 4.42 34.10 -8.02
C SER A 226 4.13 32.66 -7.61
N TYR A 227 3.98 32.43 -6.31
CA TYR A 227 3.57 31.13 -5.76
C TYR A 227 2.08 30.86 -6.00
N ALA A 228 1.25 31.92 -6.05
CA ALA A 228 -0.20 31.84 -6.01
C ALA A 228 -0.84 30.88 -7.05
N PRO A 229 -0.54 30.96 -8.36
CA PRO A 229 -1.26 30.15 -9.35
C PRO A 229 -1.01 28.65 -9.15
N MET A 230 0.22 28.25 -8.83
CA MET A 230 0.53 26.84 -8.58
C MET A 230 0.03 26.40 -7.20
N THR A 231 -0.01 27.29 -6.19
CA THR A 231 -0.62 26.97 -4.89
C THR A 231 -2.12 26.69 -5.03
N TRP A 232 -2.85 27.49 -5.80
CA TRP A 232 -4.27 27.25 -6.08
C TRP A 232 -4.50 25.95 -6.85
N LEU A 233 -3.61 25.62 -7.79
CA LEU A 233 -3.64 24.34 -8.48
C LEU A 233 -3.46 23.18 -7.51
N VAL A 234 -2.48 23.24 -6.60
CA VAL A 234 -2.27 22.22 -5.55
C VAL A 234 -3.51 22.08 -4.68
N VAL A 235 -4.11 23.19 -4.22
CA VAL A 235 -5.32 23.15 -3.39
C VAL A 235 -6.48 22.48 -4.14
N GLY A 236 -6.70 22.83 -5.41
CA GLY A 236 -7.75 22.24 -6.23
C GLY A 236 -7.55 20.74 -6.45
N LEU A 237 -6.34 20.32 -6.81
CA LEU A 237 -6.01 18.91 -7.03
C LEU A 237 -6.04 18.10 -5.73
N THR A 238 -5.57 18.66 -4.61
CA THR A 238 -5.67 18.01 -3.30
C THR A 238 -7.13 17.79 -2.90
N THR A 239 -8.01 18.75 -3.21
CA THR A 239 -9.45 18.61 -2.95
C THR A 239 -10.06 17.49 -3.79
N LEU A 240 -9.64 17.36 -5.06
CA LEU A 240 -10.06 16.28 -5.94
C LEU A 240 -9.60 14.92 -5.42
N VAL A 241 -8.33 14.80 -5.01
CA VAL A 241 -7.78 13.58 -4.40
C VAL A 241 -8.47 13.25 -3.08
N ALA A 242 -8.76 14.24 -2.24
CA ALA A 242 -9.51 14.01 -1.00
C ALA A 242 -10.90 13.45 -1.28
N ALA A 243 -11.55 13.83 -2.40
CA ALA A 243 -12.83 13.27 -2.80
C ALA A 243 -12.71 11.77 -3.20
N THR A 244 -11.60 11.35 -3.81
CA THR A 244 -11.39 9.93 -4.16
C THR A 244 -11.21 9.03 -2.94
N ALA A 245 -10.68 9.56 -1.84
CA ALA A 245 -10.65 8.87 -0.54
C ALA A 245 -12.00 8.97 0.21
N LEU A 246 -12.67 10.13 0.14
CA LEU A 246 -13.90 10.37 0.89
C LEU A 246 -15.08 9.51 0.39
N VAL A 247 -15.20 9.31 -0.93
CA VAL A 247 -16.32 8.54 -1.50
C VAL A 247 -16.37 7.10 -0.96
N PRO A 248 -15.29 6.30 -1.01
CA PRO A 248 -15.25 4.98 -0.38
C PRO A 248 -15.45 5.04 1.14
N ALA A 249 -14.86 6.04 1.81
CA ALA A 249 -14.99 6.20 3.26
C ALA A 249 -16.45 6.37 3.74
N LEU A 250 -17.33 6.89 2.88
CA LEU A 250 -18.76 7.06 3.16
C LEU A 250 -19.60 5.82 2.82
N SER A 251 -19.02 4.79 2.21
CA SER A 251 -19.72 3.60 1.71
C SER A 251 -19.27 2.29 2.38
N ASP A 252 -18.88 2.34 3.66
CA ASP A 252 -18.43 1.19 4.47
C ASP A 252 -17.33 0.35 3.78
N PRO A 253 -16.15 0.95 3.53
CA PRO A 253 -15.11 0.31 2.72
C PRO A 253 -14.47 -0.86 3.45
N GLN A 254 -14.18 -1.91 2.69
CA GLN A 254 -13.39 -3.06 3.14
C GLN A 254 -11.90 -2.82 2.84
N VAL A 255 -11.02 -3.64 3.41
CA VAL A 255 -9.58 -3.53 3.21
C VAL A 255 -9.19 -3.59 1.72
N HIS A 256 -9.85 -4.45 0.94
CA HIS A 256 -9.64 -4.65 -0.50
C HIS A 256 -10.66 -3.91 -1.37
N THR A 257 -11.29 -2.84 -0.86
CA THR A 257 -12.10 -1.97 -1.73
C THR A 257 -11.19 -1.37 -2.81
N LEU A 258 -11.56 -1.61 -4.07
CA LEU A 258 -10.80 -1.20 -5.24
C LEU A 258 -10.75 0.33 -5.35
N TYR A 259 -9.57 0.88 -5.62
CA TYR A 259 -9.42 2.30 -5.87
C TYR A 259 -10.21 2.72 -7.13
N LEU A 260 -10.96 3.83 -7.02
CA LEU A 260 -11.92 4.29 -8.05
C LEU A 260 -12.90 3.20 -8.54
N GLY A 261 -13.21 2.21 -7.68
CA GLY A 261 -14.09 1.09 -8.02
C GLY A 261 -13.50 0.12 -9.04
N GLY A 262 -12.17 0.09 -9.21
CA GLY A 262 -11.52 -0.77 -10.20
C GLY A 262 -11.71 -0.26 -11.62
N PHE A 263 -11.69 1.07 -11.82
CA PHE A 263 -11.80 1.65 -13.16
C PHE A 263 -10.73 1.08 -14.10
N LEU A 264 -11.12 0.45 -15.21
CA LEU A 264 -10.25 -0.31 -16.13
C LEU A 264 -9.73 -1.67 -15.60
N ASP A 265 -10.18 -2.13 -14.44
CA ASP A 265 -9.97 -3.52 -14.04
C ASP A 265 -10.72 -4.43 -15.02
N LEU A 266 -10.06 -5.53 -15.39
CA LEU A 266 -10.69 -6.54 -16.22
C LEU A 266 -11.65 -7.34 -15.34
N PRO A 267 -12.94 -7.52 -15.73
CA PRO A 267 -13.88 -8.27 -14.93
C PRO A 267 -13.44 -9.74 -14.93
N LEU A 268 -12.87 -10.20 -13.81
CA LEU A 268 -12.50 -11.60 -13.62
C LEU A 268 -13.61 -12.42 -12.94
N SER A 269 -14.67 -11.79 -12.48
CA SER A 269 -15.79 -12.49 -11.83
C SER A 269 -17.11 -11.71 -11.92
N SER A 270 -17.77 -11.77 -13.08
CA SER A 270 -19.22 -11.58 -13.11
C SER A 270 -19.89 -12.91 -12.75
N GLY A 271 -20.55 -12.96 -11.58
CA GLY A 271 -21.13 -14.14 -10.93
C GLY A 271 -22.16 -14.96 -11.72
N SER A 272 -21.76 -15.58 -12.82
CA SER A 272 -22.59 -16.48 -13.60
C SER A 272 -21.76 -17.58 -14.28
N GLY A 273 -21.22 -18.52 -13.49
CA GLY A 273 -20.89 -19.91 -13.91
C GLY A 273 -19.98 -20.17 -15.12
N SER A 274 -19.55 -19.15 -15.85
CA SER A 274 -18.61 -19.23 -16.95
C SER A 274 -17.37 -18.47 -16.51
N GLY A 275 -16.27 -19.20 -16.32
CA GLY A 275 -14.96 -18.59 -16.16
C GLY A 275 -14.76 -17.53 -17.24
N THR A 276 -14.21 -16.39 -16.85
CA THR A 276 -14.19 -15.22 -17.73
C THR A 276 -13.40 -15.53 -19.00
N LEU A 277 -13.67 -14.80 -20.09
CA LEU A 277 -12.86 -14.93 -21.32
C LEU A 277 -11.36 -14.78 -21.04
N LEU A 278 -10.95 -14.17 -19.93
CA LEU A 278 -9.55 -14.05 -19.54
C LEU A 278 -9.02 -15.32 -18.86
N GLU A 279 -9.78 -15.93 -17.94
CA GLU A 279 -9.45 -17.24 -17.35
C GLU A 279 -9.36 -18.33 -18.42
N ALA A 280 -10.22 -18.28 -19.44
CA ALA A 280 -10.16 -19.18 -20.60
C ALA A 280 -8.86 -19.04 -21.41
N TRP A 281 -8.17 -17.90 -21.31
CA TRP A 281 -6.85 -17.66 -21.90
C TRP A 281 -5.70 -17.84 -20.89
N GLY A 282 -6.00 -18.47 -19.75
CA GLY A 282 -5.01 -18.81 -18.72
C GLY A 282 -4.69 -17.67 -17.76
N ALA A 283 -5.52 -16.62 -17.68
CA ALA A 283 -5.35 -15.61 -16.64
C ALA A 283 -5.69 -16.20 -15.26
N HIS A 284 -4.80 -15.96 -14.30
CA HIS A 284 -5.00 -16.39 -12.92
C HIS A 284 -5.77 -15.33 -12.13
N PRO A 285 -6.57 -15.73 -11.14
CA PRO A 285 -7.12 -14.78 -10.18
C PRO A 285 -6.00 -14.09 -9.43
N GLU A 286 -6.05 -12.77 -9.42
CA GLU A 286 -5.11 -11.93 -8.69
C GLU A 286 -5.31 -12.11 -7.18
N PRO A 287 -4.23 -12.08 -6.38
CA PRO A 287 -4.34 -12.19 -4.93
C PRO A 287 -4.92 -10.90 -4.33
N ALA A 288 -5.43 -10.98 -3.10
CA ALA A 288 -6.18 -9.87 -2.48
C ALA A 288 -5.36 -8.58 -2.27
N ASN A 289 -4.04 -8.72 -2.17
CA ASN A 289 -3.04 -7.65 -2.06
C ASN A 289 -2.54 -7.11 -3.41
N ALA A 290 -3.13 -7.54 -4.53
CA ALA A 290 -2.88 -6.93 -5.83
C ALA A 290 -3.46 -5.52 -5.88
N LEU A 291 -2.70 -4.60 -6.48
CA LEU A 291 -3.19 -3.26 -6.75
C LEU A 291 -4.21 -3.28 -7.89
N SER A 292 -5.27 -2.48 -7.77
CA SER A 292 -6.17 -2.24 -8.91
C SER A 292 -5.44 -1.51 -10.04
N VAL A 293 -5.99 -1.60 -11.25
CA VAL A 293 -5.44 -0.93 -12.45
C VAL A 293 -5.28 0.58 -12.24
N PRO A 294 -6.24 1.32 -11.65
CA PRO A 294 -6.07 2.73 -11.30
C PRO A 294 -4.84 3.00 -10.43
N THR A 295 -4.59 2.16 -9.43
CA THR A 295 -3.46 2.33 -8.53
C THR A 295 -2.13 2.04 -9.23
N TRP A 296 -2.08 1.02 -10.10
CA TRP A 296 -0.93 0.77 -10.99
C TRP A 296 -0.65 1.93 -11.94
N ILE A 297 -1.69 2.50 -12.56
CA ILE A 297 -1.56 3.66 -13.45
C ILE A 297 -0.90 4.81 -12.71
N ILE A 298 -1.32 5.10 -11.48
CA ILE A 298 -0.73 6.17 -10.65
C ILE A 298 0.75 5.90 -10.34
N HIS A 299 1.10 4.67 -9.96
CA HIS A 299 2.49 4.31 -9.68
C HIS A 299 3.38 4.51 -10.91
N VAL A 300 2.97 3.97 -12.05
CA VAL A 300 3.75 4.06 -13.29
C VAL A 300 3.78 5.49 -13.81
N SER A 301 2.66 6.22 -13.77
CA SER A 301 2.63 7.60 -14.24
C SER A 301 3.51 8.49 -13.38
N SER A 302 3.50 8.31 -12.05
CA SER A 302 4.31 9.11 -11.15
C SER A 302 5.82 8.96 -11.41
N LEU A 303 6.30 7.74 -11.73
CA LEU A 303 7.68 7.50 -12.15
C LEU A 303 8.03 8.25 -13.44
N VAL A 304 7.17 8.17 -14.45
CA VAL A 304 7.36 8.85 -15.74
C VAL A 304 7.34 10.36 -15.55
N GLU A 305 6.38 10.89 -14.81
CA GLU A 305 6.25 12.32 -14.53
C GLU A 305 7.47 12.86 -13.78
N PHE A 306 8.01 12.08 -12.83
CA PHE A 306 9.22 12.47 -12.11
C PHE A 306 10.45 12.49 -13.03
N LEU A 307 10.60 11.52 -13.95
CA LEU A 307 11.65 11.56 -14.98
C LEU A 307 11.52 12.79 -15.88
N VAL A 308 10.31 13.16 -16.27
CA VAL A 308 10.07 14.39 -17.05
C VAL A 308 10.48 15.62 -16.23
N ALA A 309 10.13 15.68 -14.94
CA ALA A 309 10.55 16.77 -14.05
C ALA A 309 12.08 16.83 -13.90
N MET A 310 12.75 15.69 -13.77
CA MET A 310 14.22 15.59 -13.73
C MET A 310 14.86 16.08 -15.03
N GLY A 311 14.28 15.73 -16.19
CA GLY A 311 14.71 16.21 -17.50
C GLY A 311 14.55 17.73 -17.64
N PHE A 312 13.45 18.30 -17.13
CA PHE A 312 13.25 19.74 -17.08
C PHE A 312 14.19 20.45 -16.10
N CYS A 313 14.47 19.85 -14.95
CA CYS A 313 15.48 20.32 -14.00
C CYS A 313 16.86 20.44 -14.66
N TRP A 314 17.25 19.43 -15.45
CA TRP A 314 18.49 19.47 -16.22
C TRP A 314 18.50 20.60 -17.26
N ARG A 315 17.45 20.67 -18.10
CA ARG A 315 17.30 21.72 -19.13
C ARG A 315 17.28 23.13 -18.53
N TRP A 316 16.68 23.29 -17.36
CA TRP A 316 16.67 24.57 -16.65
C TRP A 316 18.11 25.01 -16.35
N GLY A 317 18.95 24.09 -15.86
CA GLY A 317 20.38 24.34 -15.63
C GLY A 317 21.13 24.82 -16.87
N ASP A 318 20.82 24.26 -18.04
CA ASP A 318 21.40 24.70 -19.32
C ASP A 318 20.96 26.13 -19.69
N ILE A 319 19.67 26.43 -19.52
CA ILE A 319 19.10 27.75 -19.88
C ILE A 319 19.56 28.87 -18.95
N VAL A 320 19.63 28.63 -17.65
CA VAL A 320 20.11 29.64 -16.68
C VAL A 320 21.63 29.67 -16.55
N GLY A 321 22.35 28.74 -17.19
CA GLY A 321 23.80 28.66 -17.12
C GLY A 321 24.34 28.29 -15.73
N ASN A 322 23.54 27.61 -14.89
CA ASN A 322 23.91 27.22 -13.54
C ASN A 322 24.09 25.68 -13.46
N PRO A 323 25.33 25.16 -13.45
CA PRO A 323 25.61 23.72 -13.50
C PRO A 323 25.17 22.97 -12.23
N LYS A 324 24.89 23.67 -11.12
CA LYS A 324 24.42 23.05 -9.87
C LYS A 324 23.10 22.31 -10.07
N TRP A 325 22.26 22.75 -11.01
CA TRP A 325 21.02 22.08 -11.38
C TRP A 325 21.23 20.66 -11.94
N LYS A 326 22.35 20.41 -12.64
CA LYS A 326 22.69 19.06 -13.10
C LYS A 326 23.06 18.16 -11.93
N GLY A 327 23.82 18.71 -10.97
CA GLY A 327 24.11 18.04 -9.70
C GLY A 327 22.83 17.72 -8.91
N LEU A 328 21.87 18.64 -8.89
CA LEU A 328 20.54 18.39 -8.31
C LEU A 328 19.83 17.25 -9.04
N THR A 329 19.79 17.23 -10.38
CA THR A 329 19.18 16.12 -11.12
C THR A 329 19.79 14.77 -10.76
N TRP A 330 21.12 14.68 -10.62
CA TRP A 330 21.77 13.46 -10.12
C TRP A 330 21.34 13.11 -8.69
N GLY A 331 21.23 14.12 -7.82
CA GLY A 331 20.72 13.95 -6.46
C GLY A 331 19.26 13.52 -6.36
N LEU A 332 18.46 13.66 -7.44
CA LEU A 332 17.07 13.18 -7.50
C LEU A 332 16.97 11.69 -7.93
N LEU A 333 18.06 11.06 -8.38
CA LEU A 333 18.01 9.64 -8.79
C LEU A 333 17.66 8.67 -7.66
N PRO A 334 18.18 8.81 -6.42
CA PRO A 334 17.74 7.96 -5.31
C PRO A 334 16.21 8.01 -5.12
N LEU A 335 15.61 9.21 -5.14
CA LEU A 335 14.17 9.40 -5.04
C LEU A 335 13.41 8.68 -6.15
N HIS A 336 13.92 8.68 -7.39
CA HIS A 336 13.32 7.90 -8.46
C HIS A 336 13.45 6.39 -8.22
N SER A 337 14.62 5.92 -7.79
CA SER A 337 14.86 4.51 -7.45
C SER A 337 13.98 4.04 -6.29
N SER A 338 13.62 4.93 -5.36
CA SER A 338 12.63 4.66 -4.31
C SER A 338 11.29 4.25 -4.93
N GLY A 339 10.78 5.00 -5.93
CA GLY A 339 9.55 4.64 -6.62
C GLY A 339 9.64 3.32 -7.41
N ILE A 340 10.78 3.02 -8.04
CA ILE A 340 11.00 1.72 -8.70
C ILE A 340 10.93 0.59 -7.65
N THR A 341 11.51 0.82 -6.48
CA THR A 341 11.49 -0.14 -5.36
C THR A 341 10.05 -0.41 -4.90
N ALA A 342 9.24 0.64 -4.76
CA ALA A 342 7.81 0.54 -4.44
C ALA A 342 7.03 -0.26 -5.49
N CYS A 343 7.20 0.06 -6.78
CA CYS A 343 6.58 -0.70 -7.87
C CYS A 343 7.02 -2.17 -7.88
N THR A 344 8.29 -2.45 -7.56
CA THR A 344 8.81 -3.82 -7.46
C THR A 344 8.16 -4.55 -6.30
N TYR A 345 7.98 -3.91 -5.14
CA TYR A 345 7.27 -4.49 -4.00
C TYR A 345 5.84 -4.91 -4.38
N HIS A 346 5.10 -4.03 -5.07
CA HIS A 346 3.74 -4.32 -5.53
C HIS A 346 3.67 -5.33 -6.67
N LEU A 347 4.68 -5.38 -7.54
CA LEU A 347 4.78 -6.39 -8.61
C LEU A 347 4.83 -7.81 -8.03
N PHE A 348 5.40 -7.97 -6.84
CA PHE A 348 5.44 -9.23 -6.11
C PHE A 348 4.38 -9.31 -5.01
N TYR A 349 3.25 -8.60 -5.17
CA TYR A 349 2.13 -8.59 -4.22
C TYR A 349 2.62 -8.42 -2.78
N ASN A 350 3.46 -7.43 -2.52
CA ASN A 350 3.87 -7.08 -1.17
C ASN A 350 4.64 -8.20 -0.41
N HIS A 351 5.13 -9.25 -1.11
CA HIS A 351 5.78 -10.42 -0.51
C HIS A 351 7.30 -10.30 -0.32
N ILE A 352 7.90 -9.15 -0.64
CA ILE A 352 9.34 -8.91 -0.45
C ILE A 352 9.54 -7.75 0.54
N PRO A 353 9.36 -7.97 1.85
CA PRO A 353 9.30 -6.88 2.84
C PRO A 353 10.54 -6.00 2.90
N ILE A 354 11.73 -6.54 2.60
CA ILE A 354 12.98 -5.77 2.59
C ILE A 354 12.99 -4.59 1.59
N LEU A 355 12.11 -4.61 0.59
CA LEU A 355 11.97 -3.48 -0.34
C LEU A 355 11.37 -2.25 0.33
N VAL A 356 10.57 -2.39 1.39
CA VAL A 356 9.95 -1.26 2.11
C VAL A 356 11.02 -0.36 2.78
N PRO A 357 11.94 -0.88 3.63
CA PRO A 357 13.00 -0.04 4.19
C PRO A 357 14.03 0.42 3.14
N LEU A 358 14.23 -0.35 2.06
CA LEU A 358 15.08 0.10 0.95
C LEU A 358 14.46 1.30 0.21
N GLN A 359 13.16 1.25 -0.07
CA GLN A 359 12.40 2.38 -0.60
C GLN A 359 12.55 3.60 0.30
N ALA A 360 12.36 3.43 1.61
CA ALA A 360 12.48 4.51 2.60
C ALA A 360 13.89 5.11 2.65
N LEU A 361 14.93 4.28 2.61
CA LEU A 361 16.34 4.71 2.60
C LEU A 361 16.70 5.55 1.37
N LEU A 362 16.04 5.31 0.25
CA LEU A 362 16.27 5.99 -1.02
C LEU A 362 15.51 7.32 -1.14
N THR A 363 14.64 7.65 -0.17
CA THR A 363 13.98 8.98 -0.07
C THR A 363 14.88 10.00 0.59
#